data_AF-A0A542THB4-F1
#
_entry.id   AF-A0A542THB4-F1
#
_cell.length_a   1.000
_cell.length_b   1.000
_cell.length_c   1.000
_cell.angle_alpha   90.00
_cell.angle_beta   90.00
_cell.angle_gamma   90.00
#
_symmetry.space_group_name_H-M   'P 1'
#
loop_
_entity.id
_entity.type
_entity.pdbx_description
1 polymer ?
#
loop_
_entity_poly.entity_id
_entity_poly.type
_entity_poly.pdbx_seq_one_letter_code
_entity_poly.pdbx_strand_id
1 'polypeptide(L)' 'MTDDEIIHRIREQDAAGELPPPAPPEAVAELEAVVGHPMPPLLKRIYLEVADGGFGR' A
#
# COMPACT_ATOMS: atom_id res chain seq x y z
N MET A 1 -8.45 12.94 9.44
CA MET A 1 -7.70 11.68 9.46
C MET A 1 -6.50 11.87 8.55
N THR A 2 -5.28 11.67 9.04
CA THR A 2 -4.04 11.82 8.28
C THR A 2 -3.66 10.52 7.57
N ASP A 3 -2.77 10.60 6.58
CA ASP A 3 -2.23 9.41 5.90
C ASP A 3 -1.58 8.43 6.87
N ASP A 4 -0.86 8.94 7.88
CA ASP A 4 -0.21 8.10 8.90
C ASP A 4 -1.25 7.40 9.79
N GLU A 5 -2.34 8.08 10.15
CA GLU A 5 -3.45 7.47 10.90
C GLU A 5 -4.13 6.36 10.09
N ILE A 6 -4.27 6.53 8.78
CA ILE A 6 -4.83 5.51 7.87
C ILE A 6 -3.91 4.29 7.82
N ILE A 7 -2.62 4.50 7.57
CA ILE A 7 -1.63 3.42 7.48
C ILE A 7 -1.56 2.63 8.80
N HIS A 8 -1.59 3.33 9.93
CA HIS A 8 -1.60 2.69 11.24
C HIS A 8 -2.84 1.81 11.43
N ARG A 9 -4.04 2.32 11.10
CA ARG A 9 -5.29 1.55 11.19
C ARG A 9 -5.27 0.29 10.33
N ILE A 10 -4.76 0.37 9.10
CA ILE A 10 -4.70 -0.81 8.21
C ILE A 10 -3.81 -1.90 8.83
N ARG A 11 -2.67 -1.50 9.41
CA ARG A 11 -1.77 -2.45 10.10
C ARG A 11 -2.42 -3.08 11.33
N GLU A 12 -3.18 -2.31 12.11
CA GLU A 12 -3.91 -2.85 13.27
C GLU A 12 -5.01 -3.83 12.88
N GLN A 13 -5.66 -3.63 11.73
CA GLN A 13 -6.69 -4.55 11.23
C GLN A 13 -6.10 -5.89 10.75
N ASP A 14 -4.82 -5.92 10.36
CA ASP A 14 -4.10 -7.15 10.00
C ASP A 14 -3.48 -7.86 11.21
N ALA A 15 -4.20 -7.89 12.34
CA ALA A 15 -3.72 -8.56 13.55
C ALA A 15 -3.44 -10.07 13.36
N ALA A 16 -4.02 -10.68 12.32
CA ALA A 16 -3.84 -12.08 11.96
C ALA A 16 -2.63 -12.33 11.02
N GLY A 17 -2.00 -11.28 10.47
CA GLY A 17 -0.88 -11.40 9.53
C GLY A 17 -1.28 -12.07 8.21
N GLU A 18 -2.49 -11.80 7.74
CA GLU A 18 -3.07 -12.37 6.52
C GLU A 18 -2.84 -11.48 5.29
N LEU A 19 -2.38 -10.24 5.48
CA LEU A 19 -2.04 -9.40 4.36
C LEU A 19 -0.82 -9.94 3.60
N PRO A 20 -0.82 -9.82 2.26
CA PRO A 20 0.38 -10.02 1.46
C PRO A 20 1.52 -9.10 1.96
N PRO A 21 2.79 -9.49 1.73
CA PRO A 21 3.89 -8.58 1.98
C PRO A 21 3.73 -7.28 1.17
N PRO A 22 4.36 -6.17 1.61
CA PRO A 22 4.39 -4.95 0.82
C PRO A 22 4.97 -5.19 -0.58
N ALA A 23 4.46 -4.44 -1.54
CA ALA A 23 4.95 -4.47 -2.91
C ALA A 23 6.41 -3.98 -2.96
N PRO A 24 7.25 -4.60 -3.80
CA PRO A 24 8.60 -4.12 -4.00
C PRO A 24 8.57 -2.76 -4.74
N PRO A 25 9.51 -1.83 -4.45
CA PRO A 25 9.53 -0.51 -5.07
C PRO A 25 9.56 -0.52 -6.60
N GLU A 26 10.23 -1.51 -7.20
CA GLU A 26 10.31 -1.70 -8.65
C GLU A 26 8.96 -2.00 -9.29
N ALA A 27 8.06 -2.73 -8.62
CA ALA A 27 6.72 -3.02 -9.15
C ALA A 27 5.86 -1.76 -9.21
N VAL A 28 5.98 -0.89 -8.20
CA VAL A 28 5.31 0.42 -8.22
C VAL A 28 5.88 1.31 -9.33
N ALA A 29 7.20 1.32 -9.52
CA ALA A 29 7.84 2.10 -10.58
C ALA A 29 7.44 1.59 -11.98
N GLU A 30 7.38 0.27 -12.17
CA GLU A 30 6.92 -0.34 -13.41
C GLU A 30 5.45 0.02 -13.70
N LEU A 31 4.58 -0.06 -12.70
CA LEU A 31 3.18 0.33 -12.83
C LEU A 31 3.04 1.81 -13.23
N GLU A 32 3.74 2.73 -12.55
CA GLU A 32 3.71 4.16 -12.86
C GLU A 32 4.17 4.43 -14.30
N ALA A 33 5.20 3.71 -14.77
CA ALA A 33 5.69 3.81 -16.14
C ALA A 33 4.68 3.31 -17.18
N VAL A 34 4.03 2.17 -16.93
CA VAL A 34 3.03 1.58 -17.83
C VAL A 34 1.75 2.41 -17.88
N VAL A 35 1.28 2.90 -16.73
CA VAL A 35 0.07 3.73 -16.62
C VAL A 35 0.31 5.16 -17.12
N GLY A 36 1.55 5.64 -17.08
CA GLY A 36 1.92 7.00 -17.49
C GLY A 36 1.53 8.09 -16.48
N HIS A 37 1.14 7.69 -15.27
CA HIS A 37 0.75 8.59 -14.19
C HIS A 37 1.33 8.11 -12.85
N PRO A 38 1.76 9.02 -11.97
CA PRO A 38 2.20 8.65 -10.63
C PRO A 38 1.04 8.06 -9.83
N MET A 39 1.36 7.09 -8.99
CA MET A 39 0.38 6.55 -8.05
C MET A 39 0.02 7.64 -7.03
N PRO A 40 -1.27 7.78 -6.63
CA PRO A 40 -1.65 8.68 -5.55
C PRO A 40 -0.79 8.44 -4.29
N PRO A 41 -0.29 9.49 -3.61
CA PRO A 41 0.71 9.35 -2.54
C PRO A 41 0.32 8.35 -1.44
N LEU A 42 -0.91 8.45 -0.92
CA LEU A 42 -1.39 7.52 0.10
C LEU A 42 -1.47 6.08 -0.41
N LEU A 43 -1.94 5.87 -1.64
CA LEU A 43 -2.01 4.54 -2.24
C LEU A 43 -0.60 3.93 -2.39
N LYS A 44 0.37 4.74 -2.84
CA LYS A 44 1.78 4.34 -2.96
C LYS A 44 2.36 3.92 -1.63
N ARG A 45 2.08 4.68 -0.56
CA ARG A 45 2.49 4.32 0.79
C ARG A 45 1.85 3.03 1.29
N ILE A 46 0.57 2.79 1.01
CA ILE A 46 -0.09 1.53 1.41
C ILE A 46 0.58 0.33 0.73
N TYR A 47 0.82 0.39 -0.58
CA TYR A 47 1.46 -0.69 -1.32
C TYR A 47 2.92 -0.93 -0.85
N LEU A 48 3.69 0.13 -0.58
CA LEU A 48 5.11 0.00 -0.20
C LEU A 48 5.35 -0.29 1.28
N GLU A 49 4.46 0.16 2.16
CA GLU A 49 4.67 0.11 3.61
C GLU A 49 3.78 -0.89 4.33
N VAL A 50 2.69 -1.35 3.70
CA VAL A 50 1.67 -2.17 4.36
C VAL A 50 1.50 -3.52 3.66
N ALA A 51 0.96 -3.52 2.44
CA ALA A 51 0.63 -4.77 1.74
C ALA A 51 0.36 -4.55 0.26
N ASP A 52 0.76 -5.54 -0.56
CA ASP A 52 0.39 -5.63 -1.97
C ASP A 52 -1.06 -6.12 -2.15
N GLY A 53 -2.02 -5.30 -1.69
CA GLY A 53 -3.45 -5.59 -1.72
C GLY A 53 -3.99 -6.26 -0.45
N GLY A 54 -5.23 -6.76 -0.52
CA GLY A 54 -5.88 -7.50 0.58
C GLY A 54 -6.39 -6.66 1.76
N PHE A 55 -6.06 -5.37 1.84
CA PHE A 55 -6.52 -4.39 2.84
C PHE A 55 -7.94 -3.87 2.53
N GLY A 56 -8.67 -3.44 3.58
CA GLY A 56 -10.01 -2.83 3.44
C GLY A 56 -11.19 -3.82 3.38
N ARG A 57 -11.00 -5.05 3.87
CA ARG A 57 -12.04 -6.07 4.04
C ARG A 57 -12.83 -5.88 5.33
#